data_AF-F2NCQ4-F1
#
_entry.id   AF-F2NCQ4-F1
#
_cell.length_a   1.000
_cell.length_b   1.000
_cell.length_c   1.000
_cell.angle_alpha   90.00
_cell.angle_beta   90.00
_cell.angle_gamma   90.00
#
_symmetry.space_group_name_H-M   'P 1'
#
loop_
_entity.id
_entity.type
_entity.pdbx_description
1 polymer ?
#
loop_
_entity_poly.entity_id
_entity_poly.type
_entity_poly.pdbx_seq_one_letter_code
_entity_poly.pdbx_strand_id
1 'polypeptide(L)' 'MMMEKLVRPREVACQLAVSRSTVYRWFWEGKLRGVRLKTGSLRIIAASVEAMVGEVW' A
#
# COMPACT_ATOMS: atom_id res chain seq x y z
N MET A 1 -3.43 11.32 18.15
CA MET A 1 -3.96 11.35 16.76
C MET A 1 -3.01 10.57 15.87
N MET A 2 -3.45 9.47 15.27
CA MET A 2 -2.61 8.73 14.33
C MET A 2 -2.83 9.34 12.95
N MET A 3 -1.91 10.21 12.51
CA MET A 3 -1.89 10.69 11.13
C MET A 3 -1.79 9.46 10.21
N GLU A 4 -2.83 9.19 9.42
CA GLU A 4 -2.81 8.13 8.43
C GLU A 4 -1.66 8.38 7.46
N LYS A 5 -0.57 7.63 7.64
CA LYS A 5 0.65 7.81 6.87
C LYS A 5 0.41 7.23 5.49
N LEU A 6 0.45 8.09 4.47
CA LEU A 6 0.28 7.69 3.08
C LEU A 6 1.64 7.38 2.45
N VAL A 7 1.86 6.13 2.11
CA VAL A 7 3.11 5.64 1.50
C VAL A 7 2.96 5.49 -0.01
N ARG A 8 4.06 5.69 -0.74
CA ARG A 8 4.05 5.48 -2.19
C ARG A 8 4.10 3.98 -2.51
N PRO A 9 3.50 3.52 -3.62
CA PRO A 9 3.55 2.12 -4.04
C PRO A 9 4.98 1.58 -4.16
N ARG A 10 5.95 2.43 -4.52
CA ARG A 10 7.37 2.07 -4.57
C ARG A 10 7.94 1.76 -3.19
N GLU A 11 7.54 2.50 -2.16
CA GLU A 11 8.00 2.25 -0.79
C GLU A 11 7.37 0.98 -0.24
N VAL A 12 6.08 0.76 -0.50
CA VAL A 12 5.39 -0.49 -0.15
C VAL A 12 6.03 -1.70 -0.84
N ALA A 13 6.37 -1.56 -2.13
CA ALA A 13 7.08 -2.60 -2.87
C ALA A 13 8.43 -2.93 -2.22
N CYS A 14 9.17 -1.91 -1.77
CA CYS A 14 10.45 -2.09 -1.08
C CYS A 14 10.27 -2.74 0.30
N GLN A 15 9.31 -2.27 1.10
CA GLN A 15 9.03 -2.81 2.43
C GLN A 15 8.61 -4.27 2.40
N LEU A 16 7.81 -4.65 1.41
CA LEU A 16 7.27 -6.01 1.28
C LEU A 16 8.14 -6.91 0.41
N ALA A 17 9.28 -6.40 -0.09
CA ALA A 17 10.15 -7.08 -1.04
C ALA A 17 9.40 -7.65 -2.27
N VAL A 18 8.36 -6.94 -2.75
CA VAL A 18 7.57 -7.34 -3.92
C VAL A 18 7.73 -6.37 -5.08
N SER A 19 7.33 -6.80 -6.27
CA SER A 19 7.28 -5.90 -7.43
C SER A 19 6.21 -4.82 -7.28
N ARG A 20 6.43 -3.64 -7.89
CA ARG A 20 5.40 -2.59 -8.00
C ARG A 20 4.10 -3.11 -8.62
N SER A 21 4.20 -4.01 -9.58
CA SER A 21 3.05 -4.65 -10.23
C SER A 21 2.23 -5.47 -9.25
N THR A 22 2.87 -6.15 -8.29
CA THR A 22 2.18 -6.85 -7.20
C THR A 22 1.44 -5.88 -6.29
N VAL A 23 2.06 -4.75 -5.94
CA VAL A 23 1.40 -3.71 -5.13
C VAL A 23 0.16 -3.14 -5.86
N TYR A 24 0.28 -2.83 -7.15
CA TYR A 24 -0.88 -2.39 -7.94
C TYR A 24 -1.96 -3.47 -8.03
N ARG A 25 -1.58 -4.73 -8.23
CA ARG A 25 -2.53 -5.85 -8.27
C ARG A 25 -3.29 -5.96 -6.95
N TRP A 26 -2.59 -5.96 -5.81
CA TRP A 26 -3.22 -6.02 -4.48
C TRP A 26 -4.14 -4.83 -4.21
N PHE A 27 -3.80 -3.65 -4.71
CA PHE A 27 -4.68 -2.50 -4.65
C PHE A 27 -5.97 -2.72 -5.47
N TRP A 28 -5.86 -3.23 -6.70
CA TRP A 28 -7.02 -3.56 -7.54
C TRP A 28 -7.86 -4.73 -7.01
N GLU A 29 -7.22 -5.71 -6.36
CA GLU A 29 -7.89 -6.81 -5.66
C GLU A 29 -8.53 -6.37 -4.34
N GLY A 30 -8.29 -5.14 -3.87
CA GLY A 30 -8.83 -4.62 -2.61
C GLY A 30 -8.09 -5.11 -1.35
N LYS A 31 -6.97 -5.83 -1.50
CA LYS A 31 -6.10 -6.28 -0.40
C LYS A 31 -5.33 -5.12 0.24
N LEU A 32 -5.00 -4.10 -0.55
CA LEU A 32 -4.37 -2.88 -0.07
C LEU A 32 -5.33 -1.69 -0.16
N ARG A 33 -5.53 -0.98 0.93
CA ARG A 33 -6.29 0.26 0.95
C ARG A 33 -5.41 1.45 0.61
N GLY A 34 -5.91 2.30 -0.27
CA GLY A 34 -5.20 3.47 -0.74
C GLY A 34 -6.11 4.45 -1.45
N VAL A 35 -5.59 5.64 -1.69
CA VAL A 35 -6.27 6.71 -2.42
C VAL A 35 -5.51 6.95 -3.71
N ARG A 36 -6.25 6.92 -4.82
CA ARG A 36 -5.75 7.40 -6.10
C ARG A 36 -5.97 8.92 -6.17
N LEU A 37 -4.87 9.67 -6.23
CA LEU A 37 -4.92 11.11 -6.46
C LEU A 37 -5.39 11.39 -7.89
N LYS A 38 -6.06 12.53 -8.10
CA LYS A 38 -6.50 12.98 -9.43
C LYS A 38 -5.35 13.14 -10.43
N THR A 39 -4.11 13.29 -9.94
CA THR A 39 -2.87 13.34 -10.74
C THR A 39 -2.38 11.98 -11.24
N GLY A 40 -3.11 10.89 -10.97
CA GLY A 40 -2.71 9.52 -11.33
C GLY A 40 -1.73 8.88 -10.33
N SER A 41 -1.30 9.62 -9.31
CA SER A 41 -0.45 9.08 -8.24
C SER A 41 -1.27 8.23 -7.27
N LEU A 42 -0.87 6.97 -7.07
CA LEU A 42 -1.44 6.09 -6.04
C LEU A 42 -0.74 6.36 -4.70
N ARG A 43 -1.51 6.43 -3.62
CA ARG A 43 -1.04 6.50 -2.23
C ARG A 43 -1.68 5.37 -1.45
N ILE A 44 -0.89 4.59 -0.73
CA ILE A 44 -1.36 3.45 0.05
C ILE A 44 -1.35 3.84 1.52
N ILE A 45 -2.37 3.42 2.27
CA ILE A 45 -2.45 3.69 3.70
C ILE A 45 -1.48 2.75 4.41
N ALA A 46 -0.52 3.30 5.17
CA ALA A 46 0.49 2.51 5.86
C ALA A 46 -0.13 1.47 6.79
N ALA A 47 -1.20 1.82 7.53
CA ALA A 47 -1.92 0.90 8.39
C ALA A 47 -2.46 -0.34 7.64
N SER A 48 -2.86 -0.19 6.37
CA SER A 48 -3.29 -1.33 5.55
C SER A 48 -2.13 -2.24 5.16
N VAL A 49 -0.94 -1.67 4.97
CA VAL A 49 0.28 -2.43 4.69
C VAL A 49 0.75 -3.17 5.94
N GLU A 50 0.74 -2.49 7.09
CA GLU A 50 1.09 -3.07 8.39
C GLU A 50 0.14 -4.20 8.79
N ALA A 51 -1.17 -4.04 8.57
CA ALA A 51 -2.14 -5.10 8.78
C ALA A 51 -1.83 -6.34 7.92
N MET A 52 -1.44 -6.14 6.66
CA MET A 52 -1.11 -7.23 5.75
C MET A 52 0.22 -7.93 6.12
N VAL A 53 1.18 -7.22 6.69
CA VAL A 53 2.44 -7.80 7.18
C VAL A 53 2.23 -8.53 8.50
N GLY A 54 1.43 -7.97 9.41
CA GLY A 54 1.12 -8.58 10.71
C GLY A 54 0.29 -9.86 10.61
N GLU A 55 -0.31 -10.13 9.45
CA GLU A 55 -1.09 -11.34 9.18
C GLU A 55 -0.23 -12.51 8.68
N VAL A 56 1.06 -12.30 8.42
CA VAL A 56 2.00 -13.37 8.06
C VAL A 56 2.74 -13.83 9.31
N TRP A 57 2.24 -14.93 9.89
CA TRP A 57 2.90 -15.71 10.95
C TRP A 57 4.14 -16.43 10.43
#